data_AF-A0A9X9A0U8-F1
#
_entry.id   AF-A0A9X9A0U8-F1
#
_cell.length_a   1.000
_cell.length_b   1.000
_cell.length_c   1.000
_cell.angle_alpha   90.00
_cell.angle_beta   90.00
_cell.angle_gamma   90.00
#
_symmetry.space_group_name_H-M   'P 1'
#
loop_
_entity.id
_entity.type
_entity.pdbx_description
1 polymer ?
#
loop_
_entity_poly.entity_id
_entity_poly.type
_entity_poly.pdbx_seq_one_letter_code
_entity_poly.pdbx_strand_id
1 'polypeptide(L)'
;KLVQERSTILSSYALTIDGTMAWVNNLAPEIVEGICSELLTKGQEVYISAYDTPNKTSISGTNSAVQLACEMVVEHGGIAIPLKLSGPFHSPMMQPAAEKYKSVLENIDMKQPLVPVIAN
;
A
#
# COMPACT_ATOMS: atom_id res chain seq x y z
N LYS A 1 -10.07 20.07 -5.90
CA LYS A 1 -11.25 19.24 -6.26
C LYS A 1 -10.90 17.77 -6.39
N LEU A 2 -10.11 17.33 -7.39
CA LEU A 2 -9.79 15.90 -7.60
C LEU A 2 -9.11 15.19 -6.43
N VAL A 3 -8.20 15.86 -5.72
CA VAL A 3 -7.54 15.31 -4.53
C VAL A 3 -8.53 15.10 -3.38
N GLN A 4 -9.49 16.01 -3.21
CA GLN A 4 -10.54 15.91 -2.19
C GLN A 4 -11.50 14.76 -2.50
N GLU A 5 -11.96 14.65 -3.75
CA GLU A 5 -12.80 13.52 -4.20
C GLU A 5 -12.10 12.18 -3.97
N ARG A 6 -10.81 12.10 -4.35
CA ARG A 6 -9.98 10.93 -4.08
C ARG A 6 -9.97 10.60 -2.59
N SER A 7 -9.67 11.58 -1.75
CA SER A 7 -9.60 11.39 -0.30
C SER A 7 -10.93 10.88 0.25
N THR A 8 -12.05 11.49 -0.13
CA THR A 8 -13.38 11.06 0.33
C THR A 8 -13.65 9.61 -0.07
N ILE A 9 -13.45 9.26 -1.34
CA ILE A 9 -13.71 7.91 -1.85
C ILE A 9 -12.80 6.89 -1.16
N LEU A 10 -11.49 7.12 -1.16
CA LEU A 10 -10.52 6.18 -0.63
C LEU A 10 -10.64 6.03 0.88
N SER A 11 -10.75 7.13 1.64
CA SER A 11 -10.90 7.06 3.10
C SER A 11 -12.21 6.40 3.50
N SER A 12 -13.33 6.68 2.81
CA SER A 12 -14.61 6.04 3.11
C SER A 12 -14.56 4.52 2.88
N TYR A 13 -13.90 4.07 1.82
CA TYR A 13 -13.74 2.65 1.53
C TYR A 13 -12.72 1.97 2.45
N ALA A 14 -11.61 2.64 2.76
CA ALA A 14 -10.59 2.15 3.68
C ALA A 14 -11.17 1.80 5.06
N LEU A 15 -12.15 2.55 5.56
CA LEU A 15 -12.85 2.27 6.82
C LEU A 15 -13.71 1.00 6.78
N THR A 16 -13.99 0.45 5.60
CA THR A 16 -14.75 -0.81 5.45
C THR A 16 -13.84 -2.05 5.40
N ILE A 17 -12.52 -1.85 5.34
CA ILE A 17 -11.53 -2.92 5.27
C ILE A 17 -10.80 -2.99 6.61
N ASP A 18 -10.65 -4.20 7.15
CA ASP A 18 -9.78 -4.46 8.29
C ASP A 18 -8.29 -4.50 7.86
N GLY A 19 -7.78 -3.33 7.43
CA GLY A 19 -6.44 -3.22 6.88
C GLY A 19 -5.63 -2.06 7.42
N THR A 20 -4.33 -2.15 7.24
CA THR A 20 -3.33 -1.22 7.79
C THR A 20 -2.07 -1.20 6.93
N MET A 21 -1.07 -0.45 7.39
CA MET A 21 0.25 -0.33 6.78
C MET A 21 1.36 -0.33 7.83
N ALA A 22 2.56 -0.70 7.41
CA ALA A 22 3.77 -0.58 8.20
C ALA A 22 4.96 -0.12 7.33
N TRP A 23 5.89 0.61 7.93
CA TRP A 23 7.22 0.80 7.35
C TRP A 23 8.13 -0.35 7.76
N VAL A 24 8.94 -0.80 6.83
CA VAL A 24 10.01 -1.78 7.02
C VAL A 24 11.32 -1.09 6.71
N ASN A 25 12.16 -0.92 7.72
CA ASN A 25 13.49 -0.33 7.58
C ASN A 25 14.58 -1.39 7.77
N ASN A 26 15.77 -1.10 7.27
CA ASN A 26 16.98 -1.90 7.45
C ASN A 26 16.94 -3.30 6.82
N LEU A 27 16.06 -3.51 5.84
CA LEU A 27 16.04 -4.69 5.00
C LEU A 27 16.07 -4.28 3.53
N ALA A 28 16.76 -5.08 2.71
CA ALA A 28 16.70 -4.93 1.27
C ALA A 28 15.29 -5.31 0.76
N PRO A 29 14.75 -4.64 -0.27
CA PRO A 29 13.41 -4.90 -0.80
C PRO A 29 13.14 -6.37 -1.10
N GLU A 30 14.15 -7.11 -1.60
CA GLU A 30 14.03 -8.51 -1.98
C GLU A 30 13.70 -9.42 -0.79
N ILE A 31 14.20 -9.07 0.42
CA ILE A 31 13.86 -9.79 1.65
C ILE A 31 12.39 -9.54 2.01
N VAL A 32 11.94 -8.29 1.89
CA VAL A 32 10.56 -7.91 2.22
C VAL A 32 9.56 -8.51 1.23
N GLU A 33 9.92 -8.53 -0.06
CA GLU A 33 9.18 -9.25 -1.10
C GLU A 33 9.05 -10.74 -0.77
N GLY A 34 10.14 -11.38 -0.31
CA GLY A 34 10.12 -12.76 0.14
C GLY A 34 9.14 -13.00 1.29
N ILE A 35 9.16 -12.13 2.32
CA ILE A 35 8.23 -12.18 3.45
C ILE A 35 6.78 -12.03 2.98
N CYS A 36 6.49 -11.01 2.15
CA CYS A 36 5.14 -10.80 1.62
C CYS A 36 4.67 -11.97 0.76
N SER A 37 5.53 -12.50 -0.11
CA SER A 37 5.21 -13.64 -0.97
C SER A 37 4.92 -14.89 -0.14
N GLU A 38 5.73 -15.19 0.87
CA GLU A 38 5.50 -16.33 1.75
C GLU A 38 4.15 -16.23 2.45
N LEU A 39 3.84 -15.06 3.02
CA LEU A 39 2.56 -14.81 3.70
C LEU A 39 1.38 -14.91 2.73
N LEU A 40 1.51 -14.38 1.51
CA LEU A 40 0.48 -14.52 0.46
C LEU A 40 0.20 -15.98 0.10
N THR A 41 1.23 -16.83 -0.01
CA THR A 41 1.02 -18.28 -0.25
C THR A 41 0.28 -18.99 0.88
N LYS A 42 0.35 -18.43 2.09
CA LYS A 42 -0.37 -18.89 3.28
C LYS A 42 -1.75 -18.23 3.44
N GLY A 43 -2.21 -17.49 2.43
CA GLY A 43 -3.50 -16.79 2.44
C GLY A 43 -3.54 -15.53 3.29
N GLN A 44 -2.39 -14.99 3.68
CA GLN A 44 -2.30 -13.72 4.41
C GLN A 44 -2.12 -12.57 3.41
N GLU A 45 -3.10 -11.68 3.35
CA GLU A 45 -3.09 -10.57 2.40
C GLU A 45 -2.17 -9.44 2.87
N VAL A 46 -0.92 -9.44 2.42
CA VAL A 46 0.05 -8.37 2.63
C VAL A 46 0.88 -8.14 1.36
N TYR A 47 1.11 -6.89 1.03
CA TYR A 47 1.71 -6.46 -0.22
C TYR A 47 2.74 -5.36 0.02
N ILE A 48 3.75 -5.29 -0.84
CA ILE A 48 4.59 -4.10 -0.92
C ILE A 48 3.74 -2.95 -1.45
N SER A 49 3.72 -1.84 -0.71
CA SER A 49 2.95 -0.63 -1.02
C SER A 49 3.82 0.50 -1.61
N ALA A 50 5.11 0.53 -1.27
CA ALA A 50 6.08 1.44 -1.85
C ALA A 50 7.53 0.96 -1.64
N TYR A 51 8.39 1.28 -2.61
CA TYR A 51 9.85 1.20 -2.49
C TYR A 51 10.37 2.61 -2.20
N ASP A 52 10.64 2.90 -0.93
CA ASP A 52 10.97 4.27 -0.49
C ASP A 52 12.45 4.57 -0.67
N THR A 53 13.31 3.64 -0.26
CA THR A 53 14.77 3.73 -0.39
C THR A 53 15.37 2.33 -0.54
N PRO A 54 16.66 2.16 -0.90
CA PRO A 54 17.28 0.83 -1.02
C PRO A 54 17.23 -0.05 0.23
N ASN A 55 16.93 0.50 1.40
CA ASN A 55 16.78 -0.24 2.65
C ASN A 55 15.48 0.13 3.41
N LYS A 56 14.49 0.67 2.70
CA LYS A 56 13.16 0.99 3.25
C LYS A 56 12.07 0.69 2.25
N THR A 57 11.10 -0.11 2.68
CA THR A 57 9.88 -0.40 1.95
C THR A 57 8.67 -0.17 2.85
N SER A 58 7.54 0.20 2.26
CA SER A 58 6.26 0.23 2.95
C SER A 58 5.47 -1.02 2.59
N ILE A 59 4.78 -1.62 3.56
CA ILE A 59 3.85 -2.74 3.33
C ILE A 59 2.42 -2.37 3.72
N SER A 60 1.44 -2.98 3.08
CA SER A 60 0.02 -2.79 3.38
C SER A 60 -0.78 -4.08 3.18
N GLY A 61 -1.88 -4.23 3.89
CA GLY A 61 -2.63 -5.47 3.90
C GLY A 61 -3.66 -5.54 5.02
N THR A 62 -4.18 -6.74 5.30
CA THR A 62 -5.03 -6.95 6.47
C THR A 62 -4.25 -6.68 7.76
N ASN A 63 -4.94 -6.28 8.84
CA ASN A 63 -4.29 -6.04 10.13
C ASN A 63 -3.48 -7.27 10.61
N SER A 64 -4.06 -8.47 10.50
CA SER A 64 -3.39 -9.71 10.88
C SER A 64 -2.15 -10.01 10.01
N ALA A 65 -2.26 -9.85 8.69
CA ALA A 65 -1.15 -10.15 7.79
C ALA A 65 0.01 -9.15 7.94
N VAL A 66 -0.29 -7.87 8.12
CA VAL A 66 0.75 -6.84 8.38
C VAL A 66 1.42 -7.09 9.73
N GLN A 67 0.67 -7.52 10.76
CA GLN A 67 1.28 -7.88 12.05
C GLN A 67 2.26 -9.05 11.91
N LEU A 68 1.86 -10.13 11.23
CA LEU A 68 2.73 -11.28 10.97
C LEU A 68 3.98 -10.88 10.15
N ALA A 69 3.81 -10.02 9.14
CA ALA A 69 4.92 -9.50 8.37
C ALA A 69 5.88 -8.67 9.23
N CYS A 70 5.36 -7.87 10.16
CA CYS A 70 6.19 -7.09 11.09
C CYS A 70 7.02 -8.00 12.01
N GLU A 71 6.45 -9.10 12.49
CA GLU A 71 7.16 -10.11 13.29
C GLU A 71 8.31 -10.74 12.48
N MET A 72 8.03 -11.22 11.26
CA MET A 72 9.05 -11.76 10.36
C MET A 72 10.14 -10.74 10.01
N VAL A 73 9.78 -9.47 9.80
CA VAL A 73 10.75 -8.39 9.55
C VAL A 73 11.74 -8.26 10.71
N VAL A 74 11.26 -8.30 11.95
CA VAL A 74 12.13 -8.23 13.14
C VAL A 74 13.03 -9.46 13.24
N GLU A 75 12.52 -10.66 12.94
CA GLU A 75 13.31 -11.90 12.91
C GLU A 75 14.46 -11.84 11.90
N HIS A 76 14.27 -11.12 10.78
CA HIS A 76 15.30 -10.92 9.76
C HIS A 76 16.26 -9.75 10.05
N GLY A 77 16.16 -9.12 11.24
CA GLY A 77 17.02 -7.99 11.63
C GLY A 77 16.55 -6.63 11.12
N GLY A 78 15.33 -6.56 10.58
CA GLY A 78 14.68 -5.32 10.17
C GLY A 78 14.00 -4.60 11.33
N ILE A 79 13.54 -3.38 11.05
CA ILE A 79 12.73 -2.57 11.98
C ILE A 79 11.36 -2.35 11.34
N ALA A 80 10.33 -2.91 11.96
CA ALA A 80 8.94 -2.70 11.56
C ALA A 80 8.30 -1.57 12.38
N ILE A 81 7.66 -0.61 11.69
CA ILE A 81 6.97 0.53 12.31
C ILE A 81 5.52 0.55 11.80
N PRO A 82 4.55 0.03 12.58
CA PRO A 82 3.14 0.14 12.24
C PRO A 82 2.68 1.60 12.12
N LEU A 83 1.87 1.89 11.11
CA LEU A 83 1.39 3.24 10.85
C LEU A 83 0.01 3.48 11.47
N LYS A 84 -0.20 4.68 12.00
CA LYS A 84 -1.49 5.11 12.55
C LYS A 84 -2.42 5.62 11.43
N LEU A 85 -2.79 4.72 10.53
CA LEU A 85 -3.68 4.99 9.42
C LEU A 85 -4.69 3.86 9.26
N SER A 86 -5.83 4.18 8.68
CA SER A 86 -6.88 3.20 8.40
C SER A 86 -6.81 2.79 6.94
N GLY A 87 -6.73 1.48 6.69
CA GLY A 87 -6.85 0.88 5.37
C GLY A 87 -5.52 0.51 4.70
N PRO A 88 -5.56 -0.48 3.79
CA PRO A 88 -4.37 -1.02 3.12
C PRO A 88 -4.05 -0.25 1.83
N PHE A 89 -3.64 1.02 1.92
CA PHE A 89 -3.37 1.82 0.72
C PHE A 89 -2.27 1.22 -0.16
N HIS A 90 -2.33 1.50 -1.47
CA HIS A 90 -1.41 0.95 -2.48
C HIS A 90 -1.36 -0.59 -2.50
N SER A 91 -2.48 -1.25 -2.20
CA SER A 91 -2.66 -2.69 -2.36
C SER A 91 -3.79 -3.02 -3.34
N PRO A 92 -3.85 -4.25 -3.87
CA PRO A 92 -5.00 -4.75 -4.63
C PRO A 92 -6.34 -4.61 -3.89
N MET A 93 -6.32 -4.60 -2.55
CA MET A 93 -7.52 -4.47 -1.72
C MET A 93 -8.22 -3.12 -1.92
N MET A 94 -7.52 -2.09 -2.45
CA MET A 94 -8.10 -0.77 -2.75
C MET A 94 -8.75 -0.66 -4.14
N GLN A 95 -8.73 -1.74 -4.94
CA GLN A 95 -9.23 -1.75 -6.31
C GLN A 95 -10.68 -1.22 -6.45
N PRO A 96 -11.65 -1.57 -5.58
CA PRO A 96 -13.01 -1.04 -5.70
C PRO A 96 -13.11 0.47 -5.50
N ALA A 97 -12.30 1.06 -4.61
CA ALA A 97 -12.22 2.52 -4.48
C ALA A 97 -11.54 3.16 -5.69
N ALA A 98 -10.52 2.51 -6.26
CA ALA A 98 -9.86 2.98 -7.47
C ALA A 98 -10.83 3.03 -8.66
N GLU A 99 -11.68 2.02 -8.83
CA GLU A 99 -12.71 1.99 -9.87
C GLU A 99 -13.72 3.13 -9.72
N LYS A 100 -14.18 3.39 -8.49
CA LYS A 100 -15.05 4.55 -8.23
C LYS A 100 -14.37 5.88 -8.55
N TYR A 101 -13.09 6.01 -8.23
CA TYR A 101 -12.33 7.22 -8.55
C TYR A 101 -12.06 7.36 -10.05
N LYS A 102 -11.88 6.25 -10.78
CA LYS A 102 -11.73 6.26 -12.24
C LYS A 102 -12.92 6.94 -12.93
N SER A 103 -14.15 6.66 -12.51
CA SER A 103 -15.34 7.35 -13.06
C SER A 103 -15.34 8.86 -12.80
N VAL A 104 -14.69 9.34 -11.73
CA VAL A 104 -14.49 10.78 -11.52
C VAL A 104 -13.48 11.34 -12.53
N LEU A 105 -12.40 10.60 -12.79
CA LEU A 105 -11.34 11.01 -13.73
C LEU A 105 -11.80 10.99 -15.19
N GLU A 106 -12.71 10.08 -15.57
CA GLU A 106 -13.29 10.01 -16.93
C GLU A 106 -14.04 11.29 -17.33
N ASN A 107 -14.45 12.12 -16.35
CA ASN A 107 -15.12 13.39 -16.58
C ASN A 107 -14.14 14.59 -16.67
N ILE A 108 -12.84 14.34 -16.66
CA ILE A 108 -11.81 15.37 -16.70
C ILE A 108 -11.17 15.42 -18.08
N ASP A 109 -11.08 16.62 -18.65
CA ASP A 109 -10.29 16.89 -19.86
C ASP A 109 -8.79 16.79 -19.52
N MET A 110 -8.22 15.59 -19.66
CA MET A 110 -6.79 15.36 -19.49
C MET A 110 -6.03 15.74 -20.76
N LYS A 111 -5.12 16.69 -20.62
CA LYS A 111 -4.22 17.12 -21.70
C LYS A 111 -2.91 16.36 -21.63
N GLN A 112 -2.31 16.12 -22.80
CA GLN A 112 -0.99 15.53 -22.87
C GLN A 112 0.03 16.44 -22.17
N PRO A 113 0.89 15.90 -21.29
CA PRO A 113 1.90 16.70 -20.63
C PRO A 113 2.92 17.21 -21.65
N LEU A 114 3.33 18.47 -21.50
CA LEU A 114 4.33 19.11 -22.38
C LEU A 114 5.77 18.65 -22.08
N VAL A 115 5.96 17.98 -20.95
CA VAL A 115 7.23 17.45 -20.48
C VAL A 115 7.04 16.01 -20.01
N PRO A 116 8.09 15.17 -20.00
CA PRO A 116 7.99 13.82 -19.47
C PRO A 116 7.49 13.82 -18.02
N VAL A 117 6.56 12.90 -17.71
CA VAL A 117 6.07 12.64 -16.36
C VAL A 117 6.48 11.22 -15.99
N ILE A 118 7.20 11.09 -14.87
CA ILE A 118 7.48 9.81 -14.24
C ILE A 118 6.40 9.60 -13.19
N ALA A 119 5.50 8.64 -13.43
CA ALA A 119 4.46 8.25 -12.49
C ALA A 119 4.97 7.10 -11.60
N ASN A 120 4.38 6.99 -10.42
CA ASN A 120 4.63 5.90 -9.47
C ASN A 120 3.99 4.59 -9.93
#